data_AF-A0A9N9NIY0-F1
#
_entry.id   AF-A0A9N9NIY0-F1
#
_cell.length_a   1.000
_cell.length_b   1.000
_cell.length_c   1.000
_cell.angle_alpha   90.00
_cell.angle_beta   90.00
_cell.angle_gamma   90.00
#
_symmetry.space_group_name_H-M   'P 1'
#
loop_
_entity.id
_entity.type
_entity.pdbx_description
1 polymer ?
#
loop_
_entity_poly.entity_id
_entity_poly.type
_entity_poly.pdbx_seq_one_letter_code
_entity_poly.pdbx_strand_id
1 'polypeptide(L)'
;MDIWDFIFSLIPDKAETKFNKAFNHYSSNVASIIIFSDIRIKPLASSPKFYDWVLRKFGADAPITAQCFNDLLETRVSLDIQLQASNFEVPIRMNQRTFKAICDTFKIYCNVKNFFLPSHLETISRSASHEILGPLFEHYLADLIGIEVTYQLPMESIEDLDIMQTEESNDMEIIENVLNGDQTISQNDQISSAKRKLETKEIKEIKELWKEKLEDMHYNSIYNGSGITNPFRNCLRIFVEEKLPYAEEKSKRINNCLSKRRKYSTKKSESDEDSKQ
;
A
#
# COMPACT_ATOMS: atom_id res chain seq x y z
N MET A 1 -27.46 -10.46 15.13
CA MET A 1 -26.45 -11.45 14.69
C MET A 1 -26.20 -11.20 13.22
N ASP A 2 -24.97 -10.84 12.83
CA ASP A 2 -24.60 -10.64 11.41
C ASP A 2 -24.74 -11.98 10.65
N ILE A 3 -25.15 -11.94 9.38
CA ILE A 3 -25.28 -13.16 8.55
C ILE A 3 -23.95 -13.90 8.43
N TRP A 4 -22.84 -13.17 8.42
CA TRP A 4 -21.51 -13.75 8.34
C TRP A 4 -21.09 -14.41 9.65
N ASP A 5 -21.46 -13.83 10.80
CA ASP A 5 -21.28 -14.48 12.09
C ASP A 5 -22.12 -15.75 12.21
N PHE A 6 -23.36 -15.74 11.70
CA PHE A 6 -24.18 -16.94 11.64
C PHE A 6 -23.54 -18.03 10.77
N ILE A 7 -23.16 -17.72 9.52
CA ILE A 7 -22.51 -18.68 8.62
C ILE A 7 -21.21 -19.22 9.24
N PHE A 8 -20.38 -18.35 9.80
CA PHE A 8 -19.13 -18.74 10.43
C PHE A 8 -19.36 -19.66 11.64
N SER A 9 -20.42 -19.40 12.44
CA SER A 9 -20.77 -20.23 13.60
C SER A 9 -21.13 -21.68 13.23
N LEU A 10 -21.50 -21.95 11.98
CA LEU A 10 -21.82 -23.29 11.48
C LEU A 10 -20.56 -24.09 11.09
N ILE A 11 -19.36 -23.51 11.14
CA ILE A 11 -18.12 -24.15 10.73
C ILE A 11 -17.38 -24.71 11.97
N PRO A 12 -17.32 -26.04 12.15
CA PRO A 12 -16.59 -26.64 13.27
C PRO A 12 -15.07 -26.55 13.07
N ASP A 13 -14.30 -26.43 14.16
CA ASP A 13 -12.83 -26.51 14.34
C ASP A 13 -11.91 -26.13 13.16
N LYS A 14 -10.92 -25.24 13.40
CA LYS A 14 -10.09 -24.59 12.36
C LYS A 14 -10.94 -23.75 11.40
N ALA A 15 -11.84 -22.96 12.00
CA ALA A 15 -12.88 -22.24 11.30
C ALA A 15 -12.34 -21.27 10.24
N GLU A 16 -11.24 -20.55 10.51
CA GLU A 16 -10.65 -19.65 9.50
C GLU A 16 -10.17 -20.40 8.25
N THR A 17 -9.36 -21.45 8.40
CA THR A 17 -8.83 -22.19 7.22
C THR A 17 -9.95 -22.81 6.40
N LYS A 18 -10.97 -23.38 7.06
CA LYS A 18 -12.13 -23.96 6.39
C LYS A 18 -13.00 -22.90 5.71
N PHE A 19 -13.26 -21.80 6.41
CA PHE A 19 -13.99 -20.66 5.87
C PHE A 19 -13.26 -20.06 4.67
N ASN A 20 -11.95 -19.84 4.79
CA ASN A 20 -11.13 -19.31 3.71
C ASN A 20 -11.10 -20.24 2.50
N LYS A 21 -11.04 -21.57 2.72
CA LYS A 21 -11.14 -22.54 1.62
C LYS A 21 -12.50 -22.47 0.92
N ALA A 22 -13.59 -22.34 1.67
CA ALA A 22 -14.93 -22.19 1.13
C ALA A 22 -15.09 -20.87 0.37
N PHE A 23 -14.57 -19.77 0.92
CA PHE A 23 -14.57 -18.45 0.29
C PHE A 23 -13.77 -18.42 -1.01
N ASN A 24 -12.59 -19.04 -1.03
CA ASN A 24 -11.79 -19.16 -2.25
C ASN A 24 -12.52 -19.99 -3.31
N HIS A 25 -13.12 -21.11 -2.93
CA HIS A 25 -13.94 -21.91 -3.84
C HIS A 25 -15.13 -21.12 -4.41
N TYR A 26 -15.80 -20.32 -3.58
CA TYR A 26 -16.88 -19.43 -4.03
C TYR A 26 -16.35 -18.37 -4.99
N SER A 27 -15.29 -17.65 -4.61
CA SER A 27 -14.72 -16.55 -5.39
C SER A 27 -14.18 -17.00 -6.75
N SER A 28 -13.54 -18.17 -6.83
CA SER A 28 -13.08 -18.74 -8.09
C SER A 28 -14.22 -19.16 -9.03
N ASN A 29 -15.38 -19.52 -8.48
CA ASN A 29 -16.55 -19.97 -9.26
C ASN A 29 -17.54 -18.83 -9.58
N VAL A 30 -17.52 -17.74 -8.82
CA VAL A 30 -18.36 -16.55 -9.01
C VAL A 30 -17.64 -15.46 -9.79
N ALA A 31 -16.55 -15.80 -10.51
CA ALA A 31 -15.84 -14.93 -11.43
C ALA A 31 -16.73 -14.49 -12.60
N SER A 32 -17.71 -13.66 -12.29
CA SER A 32 -18.53 -12.91 -13.22
C SER A 32 -17.70 -11.69 -13.56
N ILE A 33 -16.84 -11.82 -14.58
CA ILE A 33 -16.33 -10.62 -15.25
C ILE A 33 -17.58 -9.93 -15.77
N ILE A 34 -17.94 -8.79 -15.17
CA ILE A 34 -19.03 -8.02 -15.74
C ILE A 34 -18.46 -7.27 -16.94
N ILE A 35 -18.59 -7.90 -18.11
CA ILE A 35 -18.17 -7.32 -19.38
C ILE A 35 -19.21 -6.26 -19.74
N PHE A 36 -18.90 -5.00 -19.46
CA PHE A 36 -19.75 -3.89 -19.81
C PHE A 36 -19.07 -3.08 -20.91
N SER A 37 -19.40 -3.38 -22.18
CA SER A 37 -18.73 -2.76 -23.35
C SER A 37 -17.21 -2.97 -23.30
N ASP A 38 -16.41 -2.38 -24.19
CA ASP A 38 -14.98 -2.68 -24.39
C ASP A 38 -14.04 -2.45 -23.17
N ILE A 39 -14.58 -2.17 -21.97
CA ILE A 39 -13.84 -1.94 -20.72
C ILE A 39 -14.29 -2.96 -19.65
N ARG A 40 -13.33 -3.69 -19.09
CA ARG A 40 -13.57 -4.76 -18.10
C ARG A 40 -13.38 -4.23 -16.68
N ILE A 41 -14.48 -4.00 -15.96
CA ILE A 41 -14.42 -3.80 -14.50
C ILE A 41 -14.29 -5.17 -13.84
N LYS A 42 -13.35 -5.31 -12.92
CA LYS A 42 -13.32 -6.46 -12.02
C LYS A 42 -14.27 -6.14 -10.85
N PRO A 43 -15.40 -6.85 -10.68
CA PRO A 43 -16.23 -6.64 -9.51
C PRO A 43 -15.55 -7.22 -8.26
N LEU A 44 -15.94 -6.72 -7.09
CA LEU A 44 -15.62 -7.40 -5.82
C LEU A 44 -16.22 -8.82 -5.83
N ALA A 45 -15.48 -9.77 -5.28
CA ALA A 45 -15.96 -11.14 -5.08
C ALA A 45 -17.16 -11.22 -4.12
N SER A 46 -17.32 -10.23 -3.23
CA SER A 46 -18.43 -10.14 -2.28
C SER A 46 -18.90 -8.69 -2.05
N SER A 47 -19.89 -8.48 -1.19
CA SER A 47 -20.33 -7.14 -0.80
C SER A 47 -19.29 -6.42 0.07
N PRO A 48 -19.13 -5.08 0.01
CA PRO A 48 -18.19 -4.34 0.87
C PRO A 48 -18.30 -4.69 2.37
N LYS A 49 -19.52 -4.88 2.89
CA LYS A 49 -19.79 -5.31 4.27
C LYS A 49 -19.10 -6.62 4.68
N PHE A 50 -18.90 -7.53 3.73
CA PHE A 50 -18.19 -8.79 3.98
C PHE A 50 -16.72 -8.54 4.30
N TYR A 51 -16.06 -7.65 3.58
CA TYR A 51 -14.65 -7.31 3.78
C TYR A 51 -14.48 -6.64 5.15
N ASP A 52 -15.36 -5.69 5.50
CA ASP A 52 -15.36 -5.07 6.84
C ASP A 52 -15.59 -6.10 7.95
N TRP A 53 -16.44 -7.09 7.72
CA TRP A 53 -16.63 -8.20 8.66
C TRP A 53 -15.38 -9.09 8.76
N VAL A 54 -14.74 -9.46 7.65
CA VAL A 54 -13.50 -10.26 7.64
C VAL A 54 -12.41 -9.56 8.45
N LEU A 55 -12.19 -8.27 8.18
CA LEU A 55 -11.16 -7.49 8.87
C LEU A 55 -11.43 -7.42 10.39
N ARG A 56 -12.68 -7.17 10.80
CA ARG A 56 -13.06 -7.15 12.23
C ARG A 56 -12.99 -8.52 12.89
N LYS A 57 -13.33 -9.60 12.16
CA LYS A 57 -13.42 -10.95 12.70
C LYS A 57 -12.06 -11.62 12.87
N PHE A 58 -11.21 -11.51 11.86
CA PHE A 58 -9.93 -12.23 11.80
C PHE A 58 -8.72 -11.34 12.07
N GLY A 59 -8.88 -10.01 11.98
CA GLY A 59 -7.80 -9.05 12.18
C GLY A 59 -6.90 -8.89 10.96
N ALA A 60 -5.95 -7.96 11.06
CA ALA A 60 -5.09 -7.56 9.95
C ALA A 60 -3.97 -8.55 9.61
N ASP A 61 -3.64 -9.45 10.52
CA ASP A 61 -2.58 -10.46 10.34
C ASP A 61 -3.10 -11.77 9.70
N ALA A 62 -4.42 -11.89 9.54
CA ALA A 62 -5.04 -13.09 9.00
C ALA A 62 -4.84 -13.22 7.47
N PRO A 63 -4.50 -14.42 6.96
CA PRO A 63 -4.37 -14.68 5.53
C PRO A 63 -5.60 -14.30 4.70
N ILE A 64 -6.82 -14.53 5.22
CA ILE A 64 -8.05 -14.16 4.52
C ILE A 64 -8.19 -12.64 4.36
N THR A 65 -7.69 -11.86 5.32
CA THR A 65 -7.71 -10.39 5.26
C THR A 65 -6.77 -9.89 4.15
N ALA A 66 -5.58 -10.47 4.02
CA ALA A 66 -4.67 -10.16 2.92
C ALA A 66 -5.28 -10.51 1.54
N GLN A 67 -5.99 -11.64 1.44
CA GLN A 67 -6.71 -12.01 0.21
C GLN A 67 -7.82 -11.02 -0.14
N CYS A 68 -8.58 -10.57 0.87
CA CYS A 68 -9.60 -9.55 0.72
C CYS A 68 -9.01 -8.22 0.22
N PHE A 69 -7.83 -7.82 0.71
CA PHE A 69 -7.15 -6.63 0.23
C PHE A 69 -6.75 -6.75 -1.26
N ASN A 70 -6.22 -7.90 -1.68
CA ASN A 70 -5.83 -8.10 -3.09
C ASN A 70 -7.04 -7.95 -4.02
N ASP A 71 -8.19 -8.51 -3.61
CA ASP A 71 -9.43 -8.38 -4.38
C ASP A 71 -9.96 -6.94 -4.43
N LEU A 72 -9.92 -6.23 -3.29
CA LEU A 72 -10.26 -4.81 -3.19
C LEU A 72 -9.35 -3.95 -4.08
N LEU A 73 -8.03 -4.19 -4.04
CA LEU A 73 -7.05 -3.44 -4.79
C LEU A 73 -7.26 -3.61 -6.29
N GLU A 74 -7.39 -4.84 -6.77
CA GLU A 74 -7.65 -5.11 -8.19
C GLU A 74 -8.97 -4.46 -8.65
N THR A 75 -10.00 -4.53 -7.80
CA THR A 75 -11.28 -3.86 -8.08
C THR A 75 -11.10 -2.35 -8.17
N ARG A 76 -10.47 -1.71 -7.17
CA ARG A 76 -10.26 -0.25 -7.13
C ARG A 76 -9.44 0.26 -8.30
N VAL A 77 -8.39 -0.46 -8.69
CA VAL A 77 -7.62 -0.14 -9.91
C VAL A 77 -8.48 -0.27 -11.16
N SER A 78 -9.32 -1.31 -11.27
CA SER A 78 -10.21 -1.45 -12.44
C SER A 78 -11.26 -0.33 -12.55
N LEU A 79 -11.79 0.14 -11.40
CA LEU A 79 -12.70 1.28 -11.36
C LEU A 79 -11.97 2.56 -11.78
N ASP A 80 -10.76 2.78 -11.28
CA ASP A 80 -9.93 3.92 -11.64
C ASP A 80 -9.58 3.95 -13.13
N ILE A 81 -9.23 2.80 -13.74
CA ILE A 81 -8.99 2.70 -15.20
C ILE A 81 -10.25 3.13 -15.99
N GLN A 82 -11.44 2.76 -15.54
CA GLN A 82 -12.67 3.16 -16.22
C GLN A 82 -12.97 4.65 -16.04
N LEU A 83 -12.70 5.21 -14.86
CA LEU A 83 -12.80 6.64 -14.59
C LEU A 83 -11.79 7.42 -15.43
N GLN A 84 -10.59 6.89 -15.69
CA GLN A 84 -9.64 7.52 -16.62
C GLN A 84 -10.14 7.52 -18.07
N ALA A 85 -10.87 6.47 -18.48
CA ALA A 85 -11.41 6.32 -19.82
C ALA A 85 -12.73 7.09 -20.05
N SER A 86 -13.31 7.70 -19.01
CA SER A 86 -14.61 8.36 -19.07
C SER A 86 -14.61 9.69 -18.33
N ASN A 87 -15.49 10.62 -18.70
CA ASN A 87 -15.61 11.90 -17.99
C ASN A 87 -16.62 11.81 -16.83
N PHE A 88 -16.86 10.62 -16.29
CA PHE A 88 -17.83 10.40 -15.22
C PHE A 88 -17.13 10.33 -13.86
N GLU A 89 -17.83 10.79 -12.81
CA GLU A 89 -17.38 10.65 -11.42
C GLU A 89 -17.59 9.23 -10.87
N VAL A 90 -18.44 8.45 -11.54
CA VAL A 90 -18.76 7.06 -11.20
C VAL A 90 -18.67 6.20 -12.47
N PRO A 91 -18.12 4.98 -12.37
CA PRO A 91 -18.27 3.93 -13.37
C PRO A 91 -19.66 3.86 -14.01
N ILE A 92 -19.71 3.84 -15.35
CA ILE A 92 -20.95 3.70 -16.11
C ILE A 92 -21.73 2.48 -15.60
N ARG A 93 -23.03 2.68 -15.29
CA ARG A 93 -23.97 1.66 -14.77
C ARG A 93 -23.65 1.13 -13.37
N MET A 94 -22.67 1.68 -12.67
CA MET A 94 -22.56 1.55 -11.22
C MET A 94 -23.31 2.70 -10.55
N ASN A 95 -24.02 2.43 -9.47
CA ASN A 95 -24.61 3.50 -8.68
C ASN A 95 -23.57 4.10 -7.72
N GLN A 96 -23.73 5.38 -7.39
CA GLN A 96 -22.83 6.13 -6.48
C GLN A 96 -22.63 5.40 -5.14
N ARG A 97 -23.69 4.80 -4.59
CA ARG A 97 -23.65 4.15 -3.27
C ARG A 97 -22.73 2.94 -3.27
N THR A 98 -22.80 2.10 -4.30
CA THR A 98 -21.91 0.94 -4.48
C THR A 98 -20.48 1.40 -4.68
N PHE A 99 -20.25 2.38 -5.55
CA PHE A 99 -18.91 2.92 -5.78
C PHE A 99 -18.29 3.47 -4.50
N LYS A 100 -19.03 4.32 -3.78
CA LYS A 100 -18.62 4.89 -2.49
C LYS A 100 -18.28 3.80 -1.47
N ALA A 101 -19.15 2.80 -1.31
CA ALA A 101 -18.91 1.71 -0.37
C ALA A 101 -17.62 0.92 -0.67
N ILE A 102 -17.31 0.69 -1.96
CA ILE A 102 -16.05 0.04 -2.36
C ILE A 102 -14.84 0.92 -2.01
N CYS A 103 -14.92 2.22 -2.28
CA CYS A 103 -13.87 3.17 -1.96
C CYS A 103 -13.63 3.27 -0.45
N ASP A 104 -14.69 3.36 0.34
CA ASP A 104 -14.61 3.47 1.81
C ASP A 104 -14.05 2.19 2.43
N THR A 105 -14.50 1.00 1.99
CA THR A 105 -13.91 -0.28 2.45
C THR A 105 -12.42 -0.37 2.11
N PHE A 106 -11.99 0.10 0.94
CA PHE A 106 -10.56 0.16 0.62
C PHE A 106 -9.78 1.06 1.59
N LYS A 107 -10.32 2.24 1.91
CA LYS A 107 -9.73 3.17 2.90
C LYS A 107 -9.61 2.53 4.28
N ILE A 108 -10.66 1.82 4.74
CA ILE A 108 -10.63 1.08 6.01
C ILE A 108 -9.47 0.09 6.04
N TYR A 109 -9.27 -0.67 4.97
CA TYR A 109 -8.14 -1.60 4.89
C TYR A 109 -6.79 -0.87 4.95
N CYS A 110 -6.61 0.21 4.19
CA CYS A 110 -5.39 1.02 4.23
C CYS A 110 -5.13 1.62 5.62
N ASN A 111 -6.17 2.01 6.36
CA ASN A 111 -6.08 2.62 7.69
C ASN A 111 -5.65 1.62 8.77
N VAL A 112 -6.07 0.36 8.68
CA VAL A 112 -5.79 -0.65 9.71
C VAL A 112 -4.39 -1.23 9.58
N LYS A 113 -3.94 -1.51 8.36
CA LYS A 113 -2.60 -2.03 8.10
C LYS A 113 -2.21 -1.75 6.66
N ASN A 114 -0.90 -1.74 6.41
CA ASN A 114 -0.41 -1.74 5.06
C ASN A 114 -0.29 -3.15 4.47
N PHE A 115 -1.17 -3.46 3.51
CA PHE A 115 -1.22 -4.75 2.83
C PHE A 115 -0.49 -4.76 1.47
N PHE A 116 0.19 -3.67 1.10
CA PHE A 116 0.88 -3.61 -0.19
C PHE A 116 2.06 -4.61 -0.24
N LEU A 117 2.14 -5.33 -1.36
CA LEU A 117 3.21 -6.26 -1.70
C LEU A 117 3.87 -5.85 -3.04
N PRO A 118 5.16 -6.18 -3.27
CA PRO A 118 5.83 -5.88 -4.53
C PRO A 118 5.11 -6.44 -5.76
N SER A 119 4.43 -7.59 -5.62
CA SER A 119 3.60 -8.19 -6.66
C SER A 119 2.43 -7.30 -7.10
N HIS A 120 1.98 -6.37 -6.26
CA HIS A 120 0.89 -5.46 -6.59
C HIS A 120 1.31 -4.35 -7.55
N LEU A 121 2.61 -4.09 -7.73
CA LEU A 121 3.09 -2.97 -8.55
C LEU A 121 2.59 -3.05 -9.99
N GLU A 122 2.52 -4.24 -10.58
CA GLU A 122 1.99 -4.40 -11.94
C GLU A 122 0.53 -3.93 -12.01
N THR A 123 -0.31 -4.31 -11.05
CA THR A 123 -1.69 -3.84 -10.97
C THR A 123 -1.74 -2.33 -10.73
N ILE A 124 -1.05 -1.82 -9.71
CA ILE A 124 -1.08 -0.41 -9.30
C ILE A 124 -0.50 0.51 -10.39
N SER A 125 0.42 0.03 -11.23
CA SER A 125 1.01 0.80 -12.33
C SER A 125 0.00 1.35 -13.34
N ARG A 126 -1.20 0.76 -13.38
CA ARG A 126 -2.33 1.17 -14.23
C ARG A 126 -3.24 2.21 -13.56
N SER A 127 -2.95 2.62 -12.33
CA SER A 127 -3.76 3.57 -11.59
C SER A 127 -3.28 5.01 -11.75
N ALA A 128 -4.21 5.95 -11.85
CA ALA A 128 -4.02 7.39 -11.77
C ALA A 128 -4.50 7.98 -10.43
N SER A 129 -5.29 7.23 -9.65
CA SER A 129 -5.89 7.71 -8.41
C SER A 129 -4.87 7.93 -7.29
N HIS A 130 -4.83 9.16 -6.76
CA HIS A 130 -4.02 9.49 -5.57
C HIS A 130 -4.47 8.71 -4.32
N GLU A 131 -5.75 8.32 -4.23
CA GLU A 131 -6.23 7.47 -3.13
C GLU A 131 -5.63 6.06 -3.15
N ILE A 132 -5.03 5.63 -4.27
CA ILE A 132 -4.30 4.35 -4.37
C ILE A 132 -2.79 4.61 -4.29
N LEU A 133 -2.29 5.62 -5.01
CA LEU A 133 -0.86 5.91 -5.10
C LEU A 133 -0.28 6.53 -3.82
N GLY A 134 -1.00 7.42 -3.15
CA GLY A 134 -0.58 8.10 -1.93
C GLY A 134 -0.30 7.12 -0.78
N PRO A 135 -1.25 6.26 -0.38
CA PRO A 135 -1.02 5.26 0.64
C PRO A 135 0.17 4.33 0.37
N LEU A 136 0.49 4.06 -0.90
CA LEU A 136 1.67 3.28 -1.28
C LEU A 136 2.97 4.11 -1.20
N PHE A 137 3.08 5.18 -1.98
CA PHE A 137 4.36 5.89 -2.18
C PHE A 137 4.68 6.91 -1.09
N GLU A 138 3.65 7.53 -0.51
CA GLU A 138 3.80 8.67 0.40
C GLU A 138 3.60 8.27 1.87
N HIS A 139 3.03 7.08 2.12
CA HIS A 139 2.90 6.49 3.44
C HIS A 139 3.70 5.18 3.58
N TYR A 140 3.27 4.10 2.92
CA TYR A 140 3.83 2.77 3.14
C TYR A 140 5.33 2.67 2.88
N LEU A 141 5.71 2.97 1.64
CA LEU A 141 7.07 2.78 1.19
C LEU A 141 7.98 3.77 1.91
N ALA A 142 7.47 4.97 2.21
CA ALA A 142 8.16 5.97 3.00
C ALA A 142 8.51 5.46 4.41
N ASP A 143 7.52 4.95 5.14
CA ASP A 143 7.71 4.33 6.46
C ASP A 143 8.64 3.11 6.37
N LEU A 144 8.41 2.24 5.39
CA LEU A 144 9.20 1.01 5.18
C LEU A 144 10.68 1.32 4.98
N ILE A 145 11.05 2.34 4.22
CA ILE A 145 12.47 2.69 4.00
C ILE A 145 13.03 3.68 5.03
N GLY A 146 12.19 4.19 5.94
CA GLY A 146 12.58 5.09 7.03
C GLY A 146 12.80 6.54 6.60
N ILE A 147 11.99 7.04 5.68
CA ILE A 147 11.96 8.45 5.27
C ILE A 147 10.67 9.13 5.76
N GLU A 148 10.58 10.45 5.58
CA GLU A 148 9.42 11.22 5.98
C GLU A 148 8.13 10.77 5.26
N VAL A 149 7.13 10.41 6.08
CA VAL A 149 5.77 10.11 5.65
C VAL A 149 5.04 11.42 5.37
N THR A 150 4.51 11.54 4.16
CA THR A 150 3.84 12.77 3.67
C THR A 150 2.34 12.60 3.49
N TYR A 151 1.87 11.36 3.44
CA TYR A 151 0.46 11.02 3.36
C TYR A 151 -0.05 10.58 4.73
N GLN A 152 -1.03 11.31 5.24
CA GLN A 152 -1.58 11.06 6.57
C GLN A 152 -2.62 9.94 6.52
N LEU A 153 -2.52 9.03 7.50
CA LEU A 153 -3.57 8.08 7.85
C LEU A 153 -4.13 8.48 9.23
N PRO A 154 -5.42 8.24 9.50
CA PRO A 154 -6.38 7.53 8.66
C PRO A 154 -6.85 8.36 7.45
N MET A 155 -7.04 7.70 6.30
CA MET A 155 -7.79 8.25 5.17
C MET A 155 -9.21 8.56 5.63
N GLU A 156 -9.64 9.79 5.37
CA GLU A 156 -11.00 10.23 5.70
C GLU A 156 -12.03 9.42 4.91
N SER A 157 -12.94 8.77 5.66
CA SER A 157 -14.15 8.17 5.13
C SER A 157 -15.26 9.21 5.16
N ILE A 158 -16.09 9.28 4.13
CA ILE A 158 -17.15 10.31 4.05
C ILE A 158 -18.24 10.08 5.13
N GLU A 159 -18.28 8.91 5.77
CA GLU A 159 -19.29 8.62 6.81
C GLU A 159 -19.03 9.37 8.12
N ASP A 160 -17.82 9.88 8.34
CA ASP A 160 -17.47 10.60 9.58
C ASP A 160 -17.90 12.08 9.60
N LEU A 161 -18.44 12.62 8.48
CA LEU A 161 -18.92 14.00 8.42
C LEU A 161 -20.36 14.20 8.92
N ASP A 162 -21.16 13.12 9.04
CA ASP A 162 -22.61 13.20 9.32
C ASP A 162 -23.01 12.77 10.75
N ILE A 163 -22.06 12.51 11.66
CA ILE A 163 -22.36 12.05 13.04
C ILE A 163 -21.99 13.08 14.14
N MET A 164 -21.28 14.17 13.84
CA MET A 164 -20.95 15.18 14.85
C MET A 164 -21.69 16.50 14.67
N GLN A 165 -23.03 16.47 14.75
CA GLN A 165 -23.80 17.61 15.24
C GLN A 165 -24.96 17.14 16.13
N THR A 166 -24.93 17.62 17.38
CA THR A 166 -25.96 17.52 18.45
C THR A 166 -26.14 16.11 19.04
N GLU A 167 -25.82 15.84 20.30
CA GLU A 167 -26.33 16.54 21.49
C GLU A 167 -25.24 16.80 22.55
N GLU A 168 -25.19 18.05 23.00
CA GLU A 168 -24.62 18.46 24.29
C GLU A 168 -25.50 17.92 25.42
N SER A 169 -24.89 17.31 26.43
CA SER A 169 -25.44 17.24 27.79
C SER A 169 -24.34 16.85 28.77
N ASN A 170 -24.07 17.78 29.68
CA ASN A 170 -23.20 17.67 30.86
C ASN A 170 -23.42 16.37 31.65
N ASP A 171 -22.35 15.80 32.20
CA ASP A 171 -22.09 15.92 33.65
C ASP A 171 -20.67 15.46 34.05
N MET A 172 -20.15 16.23 34.98
CA MET A 172 -18.84 16.20 35.63
C MET A 172 -18.86 15.20 36.79
N GLU A 173 -17.84 14.34 36.94
CA GLU A 173 -17.07 14.26 38.20
C GLU A 173 -15.85 13.32 38.14
N ILE A 174 -14.85 13.76 38.91
CA ILE A 174 -13.48 13.29 39.10
C ILE A 174 -13.45 12.27 40.24
N ILE A 175 -12.68 11.16 40.15
CA ILE A 175 -11.87 10.66 41.28
C ILE A 175 -10.55 10.04 40.78
N GLU A 176 -9.49 10.49 41.43
CA GLU A 176 -8.08 10.13 41.31
C GLU A 176 -7.71 8.96 42.27
N ASN A 177 -6.60 8.28 41.93
CA ASN A 177 -5.61 7.65 42.83
C ASN A 177 -5.66 6.16 43.27
N VAL A 178 -4.61 5.46 42.79
CA VAL A 178 -3.53 4.75 43.55
C VAL A 178 -3.85 3.41 44.23
N LEU A 179 -3.18 2.33 43.79
CA LEU A 179 -2.14 1.61 44.56
C LEU A 179 -1.55 0.41 43.77
N ASN A 180 -0.21 0.42 43.67
CA ASN A 180 0.80 -0.66 43.77
C ASN A 180 0.29 -2.12 43.66
N GLY A 181 0.92 -3.07 42.97
CA GLY A 181 2.28 -3.22 42.46
C GLY A 181 2.66 -4.69 42.68
N ASP A 182 3.27 -5.37 41.70
CA ASP A 182 4.18 -6.48 42.02
C ASP A 182 5.17 -6.76 40.89
N GLN A 183 6.42 -6.94 41.29
CA GLN A 183 7.55 -7.32 40.45
C GLN A 183 7.58 -8.84 40.31
N THR A 184 7.59 -9.33 39.08
CA THR A 184 8.26 -10.60 38.77
C THR A 184 9.22 -10.39 37.62
N ILE A 185 10.48 -10.18 37.98
CA ILE A 185 11.64 -10.44 37.11
C ILE A 185 11.79 -11.96 37.02
N SER A 186 11.63 -12.57 35.84
CA SER A 186 12.45 -13.73 35.45
C SER A 186 12.24 -14.15 33.98
N GLN A 187 13.36 -14.19 33.25
CA GLN A 187 13.60 -14.97 32.01
C GLN A 187 12.77 -14.62 30.75
N ASN A 188 13.12 -13.55 30.02
CA ASN A 188 12.65 -13.39 28.63
C ASN A 188 13.61 -12.68 27.64
N ASP A 189 14.87 -12.45 28.03
CA ASP A 189 15.79 -11.63 27.23
C ASP A 189 16.42 -12.35 26.02
N GLN A 190 16.45 -13.69 26.00
CA GLN A 190 16.99 -14.43 24.85
C GLN A 190 15.96 -14.64 23.73
N ILE A 191 14.70 -14.95 24.06
CA ILE A 191 13.61 -15.15 23.09
C ILE A 191 13.24 -13.82 22.39
N SER A 192 13.22 -12.72 23.14
CA SER A 192 12.93 -11.39 22.57
C SER A 192 14.03 -10.87 21.65
N SER A 193 15.29 -11.31 21.83
CA SER A 193 16.39 -10.93 20.95
C SER A 193 16.40 -11.73 19.64
N ALA A 194 16.03 -13.02 19.69
CA ALA A 194 15.92 -13.89 18.51
C ALA A 194 14.69 -13.54 17.65
N LYS A 195 13.54 -13.26 18.28
CA LYS A 195 12.33 -12.78 17.59
C LYS A 195 12.58 -11.42 16.91
N ARG A 196 13.19 -10.46 17.62
CA ARG A 196 13.58 -9.16 17.04
C ARG A 196 14.60 -9.31 15.89
N LYS A 197 15.57 -10.23 16.01
CA LYS A 197 16.53 -10.51 14.92
C LYS A 197 15.86 -11.11 13.68
N LEU A 198 14.87 -11.99 13.87
CA LEU A 198 14.10 -12.59 12.77
C LEU A 198 13.24 -11.54 12.07
N GLU A 199 12.51 -10.73 12.83
CA GLU A 199 11.71 -9.61 12.31
C GLU A 199 12.59 -8.59 11.57
N THR A 200 13.78 -8.28 12.09
CA THR A 200 14.72 -7.36 11.42
C THR A 200 15.26 -7.95 10.11
N LYS A 201 15.49 -9.27 10.06
CA LYS A 201 15.95 -9.95 8.85
C LYS A 201 14.84 -10.00 7.79
N GLU A 202 13.62 -10.35 8.18
CA GLU A 202 12.44 -10.37 7.31
C GLU A 202 12.15 -8.97 6.75
N ILE A 203 12.17 -7.94 7.59
CA ILE A 203 12.00 -6.54 7.15
C ILE A 203 13.10 -6.15 6.16
N LYS A 204 14.36 -6.52 6.40
CA LYS A 204 15.46 -6.23 5.47
C LYS A 204 15.25 -6.91 4.11
N GLU A 205 14.85 -8.17 4.10
CA GLU A 205 14.54 -8.91 2.87
C GLU A 205 13.38 -8.27 2.10
N ILE A 206 12.31 -7.86 2.80
CA ILE A 206 11.18 -7.13 2.21
C ILE A 206 11.63 -5.79 1.61
N LYS A 207 12.48 -5.02 2.31
CA LYS A 207 13.02 -3.75 1.81
C LYS A 207 13.82 -3.93 0.52
N GLU A 208 14.71 -4.93 0.47
CA GLU A 208 15.48 -5.21 -0.75
C GLU A 208 14.60 -5.67 -1.90
N LEU A 209 13.58 -6.50 -1.64
CA LEU A 209 12.64 -6.95 -2.67
C LEU A 209 11.83 -5.78 -3.26
N TRP A 210 11.36 -4.87 -2.41
CA TRP A 210 10.69 -3.65 -2.86
C TRP A 210 11.61 -2.79 -3.71
N LYS A 211 12.84 -2.57 -3.24
CA LYS A 211 13.83 -1.77 -3.94
C LYS A 211 14.13 -2.35 -5.33
N GLU A 212 14.42 -3.65 -5.42
CA GLU A 212 14.67 -4.34 -6.69
C GLU A 212 13.49 -4.14 -7.65
N LYS A 213 12.26 -4.35 -7.18
CA LYS A 213 11.06 -4.26 -8.02
C LYS A 213 10.76 -2.83 -8.49
N LEU A 214 10.99 -1.84 -7.63
CA LEU A 214 10.81 -0.42 -7.98
C LEU A 214 11.87 0.04 -8.98
N GLU A 215 13.13 -0.34 -8.80
CA GLU A 215 14.22 -0.03 -9.73
C GLU A 215 13.98 -0.69 -11.10
N ASP A 216 13.69 -1.99 -11.12
CA ASP A 216 13.38 -2.73 -12.35
C ASP A 216 12.22 -2.08 -13.11
N MET A 217 11.12 -1.78 -12.42
CA MET A 217 9.96 -1.13 -13.04
C MET A 217 10.29 0.28 -13.53
N HIS A 218 11.08 1.06 -12.78
CA HIS A 218 11.48 2.40 -13.19
C HIS A 218 12.32 2.36 -14.46
N TYR A 219 13.35 1.51 -14.52
CA TYR A 219 14.20 1.38 -15.71
C TYR A 219 13.45 0.82 -16.91
N ASN A 220 12.58 -0.17 -16.72
CA ASN A 220 11.79 -0.74 -17.82
C ASN A 220 10.70 0.22 -18.33
N SER A 221 10.12 1.06 -17.45
CA SER A 221 9.09 2.03 -17.82
C SER A 221 9.57 3.13 -18.79
N ILE A 222 10.88 3.38 -18.81
CA ILE A 222 11.53 4.36 -19.69
C ILE A 222 11.56 3.86 -21.15
N TYR A 223 11.62 2.55 -21.37
CA TYR A 223 11.82 1.96 -22.70
C TYR A 223 10.58 1.28 -23.29
N ASN A 224 9.69 0.70 -22.45
CA ASN A 224 8.60 -0.18 -22.90
C ASN A 224 7.20 0.26 -22.44
N GLY A 225 6.99 1.57 -22.23
CA GLY A 225 5.87 2.11 -21.47
C GLY A 225 4.46 2.02 -22.08
N SER A 226 4.03 0.89 -22.62
CA SER A 226 2.61 0.61 -22.84
C SER A 226 1.96 0.16 -21.52
N GLY A 227 0.94 0.89 -21.05
CA GLY A 227 0.10 0.47 -19.91
C GLY A 227 0.40 1.10 -18.54
N ILE A 228 1.52 1.80 -18.36
CA ILE A 228 1.82 2.54 -17.11
C ILE A 228 1.31 3.98 -17.21
N THR A 229 0.51 4.43 -16.24
CA THR A 229 -0.04 5.79 -16.21
C THR A 229 1.02 6.84 -15.89
N ASN A 230 0.79 8.07 -16.33
CA ASN A 230 1.69 9.19 -16.00
C ASN A 230 1.75 9.51 -14.49
N PRO A 231 0.63 9.52 -13.74
CA PRO A 231 0.67 9.71 -12.30
C PRO A 231 1.55 8.66 -11.60
N PHE A 232 1.38 7.37 -11.94
CA PHE A 232 2.22 6.32 -11.37
C PHE A 232 3.70 6.52 -11.73
N ARG A 233 4.03 6.80 -13.00
CA ARG A 233 5.42 7.07 -13.40
C ARG A 233 6.03 8.22 -12.60
N ASN A 234 5.26 9.29 -12.36
CA ASN A 234 5.75 10.41 -11.59
C ASN A 234 6.01 10.04 -10.12
N CYS A 235 5.07 9.34 -9.48
CA CYS A 235 5.28 8.84 -8.11
C CYS A 235 6.50 7.91 -8.03
N LEU A 236 6.61 6.96 -8.97
CA LEU A 236 7.74 6.03 -9.04
C LEU A 236 9.07 6.76 -9.26
N ARG A 237 9.10 7.74 -10.19
CA ARG A 237 10.28 8.55 -10.47
C ARG A 237 10.71 9.32 -9.22
N ILE A 238 9.81 10.07 -8.59
CA ILE A 238 10.10 10.83 -7.36
C ILE A 238 10.62 9.88 -6.28
N PHE A 239 9.95 8.74 -6.09
CA PHE A 239 10.36 7.79 -5.07
C PHE A 239 11.75 7.20 -5.32
N VAL A 240 12.04 6.78 -6.55
CA VAL A 240 13.32 6.14 -6.90
C VAL A 240 14.47 7.13 -7.00
N GLU A 241 14.24 8.30 -7.59
CA GLU A 241 15.30 9.29 -7.86
C GLU A 241 15.59 10.20 -6.66
N GLU A 242 14.58 10.52 -5.86
CA GLU A 242 14.68 11.56 -4.83
C GLU A 242 14.64 10.97 -3.41
N LYS A 243 13.96 9.83 -3.22
CA LYS A 243 13.67 9.28 -1.89
C LYS A 243 14.44 8.00 -1.54
N LEU A 244 14.87 7.20 -2.51
CA LEU A 244 15.70 6.02 -2.22
C LEU A 244 17.12 6.43 -1.75
N PRO A 245 17.72 5.73 -0.77
CA PRO A 245 19.01 6.08 -0.16
C PRO A 245 20.22 6.22 -1.13
N TYR A 246 20.10 5.77 -2.37
CA TYR A 246 21.16 5.82 -3.39
C TYR A 246 21.15 7.09 -4.25
N ALA A 247 20.14 7.96 -4.12
CA ALA A 247 20.08 9.24 -4.83
C ALA A 247 21.35 10.09 -4.58
N GLU A 248 21.84 10.11 -3.33
CA GLU A 248 23.06 10.81 -2.96
C GLU A 248 24.34 10.13 -3.45
N GLU A 249 24.42 8.80 -3.43
CA GLU A 249 25.60 8.06 -3.90
C GLU A 249 25.76 8.10 -5.43
N LYS A 250 24.66 8.05 -6.19
CA LYS A 250 24.67 8.23 -7.65
C LYS A 250 25.01 9.68 -8.04
N SER A 251 24.46 10.69 -7.36
CA SER A 251 24.85 12.09 -7.55
C SER A 251 26.35 12.30 -7.30
N LYS A 252 26.90 11.71 -6.23
CA LYS A 252 28.35 11.71 -5.96
C LYS A 252 29.17 11.00 -7.04
N ARG A 253 28.69 9.87 -7.60
CA ARG A 253 29.38 9.15 -8.70
C ARG A 253 29.35 9.93 -10.03
N ILE A 254 28.23 10.55 -10.38
CA ILE A 254 28.09 11.37 -11.60
C ILE A 254 28.97 12.62 -11.50
N ASN A 255 28.96 13.31 -10.36
CA ASN A 255 29.80 14.47 -10.11
C ASN A 255 31.30 14.12 -10.06
N ASN A 256 31.67 12.93 -9.57
CA ASN A 256 33.05 12.44 -9.59
C ASN A 256 33.53 12.05 -11.00
N CYS A 257 32.64 11.59 -11.90
CA CYS A 257 32.97 11.38 -13.31
C CYS A 257 33.16 12.70 -14.06
N LEU A 258 32.34 13.71 -13.76
CA LEU A 258 32.45 15.05 -14.37
C LEU A 258 33.67 15.84 -13.87
N SER A 259 34.04 15.72 -12.59
CA SER A 259 35.25 16.34 -12.05
C SER A 259 36.54 15.67 -12.54
N LYS A 260 36.53 14.35 -12.80
CA LYS A 260 37.64 13.66 -13.49
C LYS A 260 37.78 14.12 -14.95
N ARG A 261 36.69 14.31 -15.69
CA ARG A 261 36.75 14.87 -17.06
C ARG A 261 37.34 16.29 -17.11
N ARG A 262 37.02 17.15 -16.15
CA ARG A 262 37.64 18.49 -16.06
C ARG A 262 39.14 18.41 -15.78
N LYS A 263 39.61 17.52 -14.91
CA LYS A 263 41.05 17.33 -14.61
C LYS A 263 41.87 16.79 -15.78
N TYR A 264 41.29 16.00 -16.68
CA TYR A 264 41.97 15.56 -17.91
C TYR A 264 42.00 16.63 -19.00
N SER A 265 41.07 17.59 -18.99
CA SER A 265 41.07 18.71 -19.94
C SER A 265 42.10 19.78 -19.58
N THR A 266 42.40 20.00 -18.30
CA THR A 266 43.41 20.99 -17.86
C THR A 266 44.85 20.47 -17.98
N LYS A 267 45.08 19.15 -17.90
CA LYS A 267 46.42 18.58 -18.11
C LYS A 267 46.85 18.51 -19.58
N LYS A 268 45.91 18.57 -20.53
CA LYS A 268 46.22 18.56 -21.97
C LYS A 268 46.59 19.94 -22.50
N SER A 269 46.27 21.02 -21.77
CA SER A 269 46.67 22.39 -22.12
C SER A 269 48.05 22.79 -21.60
N GLU A 270 48.63 22.07 -20.63
CA GLU A 270 49.99 22.34 -20.12
C GLU A 270 51.09 21.53 -20.82
N SER A 271 50.75 20.47 -21.57
CA SER A 271 51.73 19.65 -22.30
C SER A 271 52.05 20.15 -23.71
N ASP A 272 51.31 21.13 -24.23
CA ASP A 272 51.45 21.62 -25.61
C ASP A 272 52.28 22.93 -25.70
N GLU A 273 52.68 23.53 -24.57
CA GLU A 273 53.53 24.75 -24.56
C GLU A 273 55.05 24.46 -24.48
N ASP A 274 55.47 23.29 -24.02
CA ASP A 274 56.90 22.94 -23.87
C ASP A 274 57.56 22.29 -25.10
N SER A 275 56.84 22.17 -26.23
CA SER A 275 57.38 21.60 -27.49
C SER A 275 57.68 22.63 -28.58
N LYS A 276 57.73 23.92 -28.22
CA LYS A 276 58.18 25.00 -29.11
C LYS A 276 59.28 25.83 -28.45
N GLN A 277 60.47 25.26 -28.29
CA GLN A 277 61.72 26.01 -28.18
C GLN A 277 62.89 25.17 -28.70
#